data_AF-A0A504JE97-F1
#
_entry.id   AF-A0A504JE97-F1
#
_cell.length_a   1.000
_cell.length_b   1.000
_cell.length_c   1.000
_cell.angle_alpha   90.00
_cell.angle_beta   90.00
_cell.angle_gamma   90.00
#
_symmetry.space_group_name_H-M   'P 1'
#
loop_
_entity.id
_entity.type
_entity.pdbx_description
1 polymer ?
#
loop_
_entity_poly.entity_id
_entity_poly.type
_entity_poly.pdbx_seq_one_letter_code
_entity_poly.pdbx_strand_id
1 'polypeptide(L)'
;MKRVLWAILLMISYFSYAQQKEVVLIEKKQKKRTVLYVQNNTNTSKSVFLKVNPTGYRRSAQRPIIKKIPPNDTVQMLILIPLSDVESKYTYDLIVNDELETIDVNHNKASRKRDSVF
;
A
#
# COMPACT_ATOMS: atom_id res chain seq x y z
N MET A 1 24.74 -24.78 -38.35
CA MET A 1 23.38 -24.18 -38.22
C MET A 1 22.64 -24.63 -36.97
N LYS A 2 22.46 -25.95 -36.71
CA LYS A 2 21.77 -26.46 -35.50
C LYS A 2 22.28 -25.89 -34.16
N ARG A 3 23.61 -25.78 -33.98
CA ARG A 3 24.21 -25.24 -32.74
C ARG A 3 23.88 -23.76 -32.46
N VAL A 4 23.71 -22.97 -33.52
CA VAL A 4 23.31 -21.55 -33.41
C VAL A 4 21.84 -21.44 -33.03
N LEU A 5 21.01 -22.35 -33.55
CA LEU A 5 19.58 -22.42 -33.25
C LEU A 5 19.32 -22.77 -31.78
N TRP A 6 20.13 -23.67 -31.20
CA TRP A 6 20.11 -23.96 -29.75
C TRP A 6 20.55 -22.77 -28.89
N ALA A 7 21.53 -21.99 -29.34
CA ALA A 7 21.98 -20.79 -28.61
C ALA A 7 20.92 -19.69 -28.58
N ILE A 8 20.19 -19.49 -29.69
CA ILE A 8 19.08 -18.53 -29.78
C ILE A 8 17.91 -18.97 -28.89
N LEU A 9 17.59 -20.27 -28.85
CA LEU A 9 16.53 -20.81 -27.99
C LEU A 9 16.83 -20.58 -26.49
N LEU A 10 18.10 -20.71 -26.09
CA LEU A 10 18.53 -20.46 -24.72
C LEU A 10 18.47 -18.98 -24.32
N MET A 11 18.60 -18.02 -25.25
CA MET A 11 18.49 -16.60 -24.92
C MET A 11 17.04 -16.14 -24.69
N ILE A 12 16.06 -16.75 -25.36
CA ILE A 12 14.65 -16.33 -25.26
C ILE A 12 14.06 -16.65 -23.88
N SER A 13 14.52 -17.70 -23.20
CA SER A 13 14.01 -18.11 -21.88
C SER A 13 14.35 -17.12 -20.75
N TYR A 14 15.38 -16.28 -20.91
CA TYR A 14 15.79 -15.32 -19.86
C TYR A 14 14.91 -14.06 -19.76
N PHE A 15 14.05 -13.77 -20.74
CA PHE A 15 13.25 -12.53 -20.76
C PHE A 15 11.90 -12.60 -20.01
N SER A 16 11.52 -13.77 -19.48
CA SER A 16 10.15 -13.98 -18.97
C SER A 16 9.86 -13.37 -17.57
N TYR A 17 10.85 -12.75 -16.90
CA TYR A 17 10.71 -12.33 -15.49
C TYR A 17 10.53 -10.81 -15.27
N ALA A 18 10.24 -10.03 -16.30
CA ALA A 18 10.25 -8.57 -16.20
C ALA A 18 8.86 -7.91 -15.97
N GLN A 19 7.82 -8.64 -15.58
CA GLN A 19 6.50 -8.02 -15.39
C GLN A 19 6.52 -7.08 -14.17
N GLN A 20 6.55 -5.78 -14.45
CA GLN A 20 6.57 -4.73 -13.44
C GLN A 20 5.24 -4.71 -12.68
N LYS A 21 5.31 -4.60 -11.35
CA LYS A 21 4.10 -4.44 -10.52
C LYS A 21 3.37 -3.15 -10.89
N GLU A 22 2.05 -3.25 -11.03
CA GLU A 22 1.17 -2.12 -11.37
C GLU A 22 1.25 -0.98 -10.35
N VAL A 23 1.22 -1.32 -9.06
CA VAL A 23 1.30 -0.37 -7.95
C VAL A 23 2.38 -0.82 -6.98
N VAL A 24 3.23 0.11 -6.56
CA VAL A 24 4.43 -0.17 -5.77
C VAL A 24 4.50 0.75 -4.56
N LEU A 25 4.81 0.19 -3.38
CA LEU A 25 5.16 0.95 -2.20
C LEU A 25 6.63 1.39 -2.28
N ILE A 26 6.88 2.70 -2.15
CA ILE A 26 8.23 3.27 -2.17
C ILE A 26 8.55 3.83 -0.79
N GLU A 27 9.66 3.40 -0.24
CA GLU A 27 10.18 3.87 1.04
C GLU A 27 11.27 4.92 0.82
N LYS A 28 11.10 6.11 1.41
CA LYS A 28 12.15 7.13 1.48
C LYS A 28 12.58 7.34 2.94
N LYS A 29 13.75 6.79 3.30
CA LYS A 29 14.36 6.97 4.62
C LYS A 29 14.94 8.38 4.75
N GLN A 30 14.62 9.05 5.84
CA GLN A 30 15.21 10.33 6.26
C GLN A 30 15.78 10.19 7.68
N LYS A 31 16.59 11.16 8.12
CA LYS A 31 17.32 11.10 9.40
C LYS A 31 16.44 10.79 10.63
N LYS A 32 15.20 11.29 10.68
CA LYS A 32 14.28 11.15 11.83
C LYS A 32 12.94 10.52 11.49
N ARG A 33 12.73 10.10 10.25
CA ARG A 33 11.45 9.57 9.77
C ARG A 33 11.62 8.80 8.48
N THR A 34 10.72 7.88 8.22
CA THR A 34 10.59 7.20 6.94
C THR A 34 9.27 7.63 6.30
N VAL A 35 9.31 8.06 5.05
CA VAL A 35 8.09 8.45 4.31
C VAL A 35 7.73 7.34 3.34
N LEU A 36 6.49 6.86 3.43
CA LEU A 36 5.93 5.85 2.55
C LEU A 36 5.11 6.53 1.46
N TYR A 37 5.45 6.21 0.21
CA TYR A 37 4.72 6.61 -0.98
C TYR A 37 4.15 5.39 -1.67
N VAL A 38 3.12 5.60 -2.46
CA VAL A 38 2.61 4.60 -3.41
C VAL A 38 2.71 5.19 -4.81
N GLN A 39 3.38 4.47 -5.71
CA GLN A 39 3.46 4.80 -7.13
C GLN A 39 2.51 3.91 -7.93
N ASN A 40 1.74 4.53 -8.80
CA ASN A 40 0.93 3.84 -9.80
C ASN A 40 1.65 3.89 -11.15
N ASN A 41 2.00 2.74 -11.71
CA ASN A 41 2.68 2.59 -13.01
C ASN A 41 1.69 2.32 -14.14
N THR A 42 0.39 2.38 -13.88
CA THR A 42 -0.66 2.12 -14.87
C THR A 42 -1.18 3.42 -15.47
N ASN A 43 -1.86 3.29 -16.61
CA ASN A 43 -2.49 4.40 -17.33
C ASN A 43 -3.89 4.73 -16.78
N THR A 44 -4.38 4.00 -15.77
CA THR A 44 -5.66 4.25 -15.12
C THR A 44 -5.43 4.67 -13.67
N SER A 45 -6.39 5.39 -13.09
CA SER A 45 -6.32 5.67 -11.65
C SER A 45 -6.58 4.38 -10.88
N LYS A 46 -5.89 4.19 -9.75
CA LYS A 46 -6.10 3.05 -8.87
C LYS A 46 -6.52 3.52 -7.49
N SER A 47 -7.45 2.81 -6.87
CA SER A 47 -7.79 2.96 -5.46
C SER A 47 -6.86 2.08 -4.64
N VAL A 48 -6.18 2.66 -3.65
CA VAL A 48 -5.20 1.95 -2.84
C VAL A 48 -5.55 2.08 -1.37
N PHE A 49 -5.71 0.92 -0.72
CA PHE A 49 -5.74 0.79 0.73
C PHE A 49 -4.34 0.39 1.23
N LEU A 50 -3.80 1.15 2.16
CA LEU A 50 -2.56 0.85 2.85
C LEU A 50 -2.81 0.78 4.36
N LYS A 51 -2.46 -0.36 4.97
CA LYS A 51 -2.39 -0.52 6.41
C LYS A 51 -0.98 -0.94 6.79
N VAL A 52 -0.37 -0.23 7.72
CA VAL A 52 0.95 -0.56 8.25
C VAL A 52 0.78 -1.15 9.65
N ASN A 53 1.53 -2.20 9.95
CA ASN A 53 1.64 -2.81 11.27
C ASN A 53 3.05 -2.49 11.83
N PRO A 54 3.25 -1.30 12.42
CA PRO A 54 4.55 -0.87 12.90
C PRO A 54 4.86 -1.40 14.30
N THR A 55 6.13 -1.76 14.51
CA THR A 55 6.78 -1.97 15.81
C THR A 55 7.87 -0.92 15.97
N GLY A 56 7.95 -0.28 17.14
CA GLY A 56 8.96 0.76 17.40
C GLY A 56 8.74 2.09 16.69
N TYR A 57 7.55 2.33 16.10
CA TYR A 57 7.16 3.64 15.56
C TYR A 57 5.98 4.25 16.35
N ARG A 58 5.76 5.55 16.18
CA ARG A 58 4.56 6.23 16.72
C ARG A 58 3.28 5.57 16.24
N ARG A 59 2.29 5.45 17.14
CA ARG A 59 0.97 4.84 16.88
C ARG A 59 0.19 5.50 15.74
N SER A 60 0.50 6.75 15.38
CA SER A 60 -0.10 7.41 14.22
C SER A 60 0.09 6.63 12.91
N ALA A 61 1.16 5.83 12.81
CA ALA A 61 1.42 4.98 11.64
C ALA A 61 0.47 3.77 11.51
N GLN A 62 -0.29 3.41 12.54
CA GLN A 62 -1.26 2.31 12.49
C GLN A 62 -2.58 2.68 11.80
N ARG A 63 -2.80 3.97 11.51
CA ARG A 63 -4.03 4.43 10.87
C ARG A 63 -4.03 3.98 9.40
N PRO A 64 -5.01 3.15 8.97
CA PRO A 64 -5.12 2.76 7.57
C PRO A 64 -5.48 3.98 6.71
N ILE A 65 -5.03 3.98 5.46
CA ILE A 65 -5.29 5.03 4.50
C ILE A 65 -5.87 4.44 3.23
N ILE A 66 -6.94 5.05 2.74
CA ILE A 66 -7.51 4.78 1.42
C ILE A 66 -7.32 6.05 0.59
N LYS A 67 -6.70 5.93 -0.58
CA LYS A 67 -6.53 7.06 -1.53
C LYS A 67 -6.62 6.58 -2.96
N LYS A 68 -7.12 7.45 -3.83
CA LYS A 68 -6.98 7.31 -5.28
C LYS A 68 -5.59 7.80 -5.69
N ILE A 69 -4.87 6.98 -6.43
CA ILE A 69 -3.56 7.29 -7.00
C ILE A 69 -3.76 7.53 -8.50
N PRO A 70 -3.47 8.74 -9.01
CA PRO A 70 -3.59 9.04 -10.44
C PRO A 70 -2.69 8.13 -11.30
N PRO A 71 -2.95 8.04 -12.62
CA PRO A 71 -2.09 7.32 -13.54
C PRO A 71 -0.66 7.85 -13.52
N ASN A 72 0.33 6.96 -13.56
CA ASN A 72 1.75 7.33 -13.64
C ASN A 72 2.24 8.30 -12.56
N ASP A 73 1.56 8.35 -11.41
CA ASP A 73 1.82 9.31 -10.34
C ASP A 73 2.23 8.61 -9.02
N THR A 74 2.87 9.37 -8.14
CA THR A 74 3.36 8.92 -6.83
C THR A 74 2.79 9.77 -5.72
N VAL A 75 2.01 9.16 -4.83
CA VAL A 75 1.31 9.85 -3.75
C VAL A 75 1.88 9.47 -2.40
N GLN A 76 2.05 10.46 -1.52
CA GLN A 76 2.45 10.23 -0.14
C GLN A 76 1.30 9.61 0.66
N MET A 77 1.58 8.48 1.31
CA MET A 77 0.63 7.77 2.15
C MET A 77 0.88 8.08 3.62
N LEU A 78 2.01 7.65 4.16
CA LEU A 78 2.29 7.66 5.60
C LEU A 78 3.68 8.21 5.91
N ILE A 79 3.84 8.70 7.14
CA ILE A 79 5.14 9.03 7.72
C ILE A 79 5.32 8.16 8.97
N LEU A 80 6.36 7.33 8.95
CA LEU A 80 6.79 6.53 10.08
C LEU A 80 7.82 7.32 10.89
N ILE A 81 7.55 7.54 12.18
CA ILE A 81 8.46 8.24 13.10
C ILE A 81 8.91 7.24 14.16
N PRO A 82 10.20 6.85 14.18
CA PRO A 82 10.71 5.85 15.12
C PRO A 82 10.66 6.37 16.55
N LEU A 83 10.52 5.46 17.51
CA LEU A 83 10.69 5.71 18.93
C LEU A 83 12.15 5.50 19.29
N SER A 84 12.67 6.27 20.24
CA SER A 84 14.09 6.23 20.62
C SER A 84 14.51 4.90 21.24
N ASP A 85 13.58 4.21 21.90
CA ASP A 85 13.89 3.12 22.84
C ASP A 85 13.55 1.72 22.31
N VAL A 86 13.06 1.62 21.06
CA VAL A 86 12.57 0.36 20.48
C VAL A 86 13.02 0.23 19.03
N GLU A 87 13.56 -0.94 18.67
CA GLU A 87 13.93 -1.24 17.28
C GLU A 87 12.72 -1.08 16.35
N SER A 88 12.94 -0.34 15.26
CA SER A 88 11.89 0.08 14.34
C SER A 88 11.77 -0.88 13.15
N LYS A 89 10.64 -1.58 13.07
CA LYS A 89 10.30 -2.51 11.97
C LYS A 89 8.81 -2.42 11.64
N TYR A 90 8.43 -2.70 10.39
CA TYR A 90 7.02 -2.70 10.01
C TYR A 90 6.72 -3.75 8.94
N THR A 91 5.49 -4.25 8.96
CA THR A 91 4.87 -4.96 7.83
C THR A 91 3.70 -4.14 7.30
N TYR A 92 3.19 -4.48 6.13
CA TYR A 92 2.09 -3.74 5.53
C TYR A 92 1.17 -4.64 4.71
N ASP A 93 -0.09 -4.22 4.64
CA ASP A 93 -1.10 -4.71 3.72
C ASP A 93 -1.36 -3.62 2.68
N LEU A 94 -1.13 -3.93 1.40
CA LEU A 94 -1.37 -3.05 0.27
C LEU A 94 -2.41 -3.71 -0.64
N ILE A 95 -3.63 -3.16 -0.66
CA ILE A 95 -4.73 -3.64 -1.49
C ILE A 95 -4.98 -2.60 -2.58
N VAL A 96 -5.08 -3.06 -3.83
CA VAL A 96 -5.19 -2.22 -5.02
C VAL A 96 -6.46 -2.61 -5.76
N ASN A 97 -7.35 -1.66 -5.95
CA ASN A 97 -8.62 -1.82 -6.66
C ASN A 97 -8.67 -0.82 -7.82
N ASP A 98 -9.46 -1.12 -8.86
CA ASP A 98 -9.69 -0.18 -9.97
C ASP A 98 -10.57 1.01 -9.54
N GLU A 99 -11.50 0.78 -8.60
CA GLU A 99 -12.43 1.79 -8.10
C GLU A 99 -12.36 1.96 -6.57
N LEU A 100 -12.76 3.14 -6.10
CA LEU A 100 -12.89 3.44 -4.68
C LEU A 100 -14.23 2.90 -4.19
N GLU A 101 -14.21 1.82 -3.42
CA GLU A 101 -15.41 1.37 -2.69
C GLU A 101 -15.65 2.29 -1.49
N THR A 102 -16.64 3.18 -1.59
CA THR A 102 -17.14 3.94 -0.45
C THR A 102 -18.15 3.09 0.31
N ILE A 103 -17.74 2.55 1.47
CA ILE A 103 -18.69 1.91 2.39
C ILE A 103 -19.41 3.03 3.15
N ASP A 104 -20.62 3.37 2.74
CA ASP A 104 -21.51 4.24 3.49
C ASP A 104 -21.98 3.51 4.75
N VAL A 105 -21.26 3.72 5.85
CA VAL A 105 -21.66 3.19 7.16
C VAL A 105 -22.85 4.00 7.66
N ASN A 106 -24.05 3.56 7.28
CA ASN A 106 -25.30 4.13 7.75
C ASN A 106 -25.44 3.84 9.25
N HIS A 107 -24.99 4.77 10.08
CA HIS A 107 -24.97 4.64 11.53
C HIS A 107 -26.39 4.85 12.07
N ASN A 108 -27.27 3.86 11.87
CA ASN A 108 -28.58 3.84 12.52
C ASN A 108 -28.35 3.70 14.03
N LYS A 109 -28.30 4.84 14.73
CA LYS A 109 -28.40 4.92 16.18
C LYS A 109 -29.76 4.33 16.59
N ALA A 110 -29.78 3.05 16.91
CA ALA A 110 -30.88 2.48 17.68
C ALA A 110 -30.90 3.20 19.03
N SER A 111 -31.80 4.18 19.19
CA SER A 111 -32.03 4.86 20.45
C SER A 111 -32.52 3.83 21.47
N ARG A 112 -31.67 3.46 22.41
CA ARG A 112 -32.07 2.67 23.58
C ARG A 112 -32.97 3.56 24.42
N LYS A 113 -34.29 3.43 24.25
CA LYS A 113 -35.28 4.03 25.15
C LYS A 113 -35.00 3.42 26.53
N ARG A 114 -34.50 4.24 27.46
CA ARG A 114 -34.48 3.88 28.88
C ARG A 114 -35.91 4.01 29.35
N ASP A 115 -36.60 2.90 29.48
CA ASP A 115 -37.88 2.88 30.18
C ASP A 115 -37.58 3.22 31.65
N SER A 116 -38.00 4.41 32.05
CA SER A 116 -37.97 4.85 33.44
C SER A 116 -38.97 4.00 34.22
N VAL A 117 -38.45 3.15 35.09
CA VAL A 117 -39.21 2.47 36.12
C VAL A 117 -39.73 3.53 37.10
N PHE A 118 -41.06 3.67 37.16
CA PHE A 118 -41.79 4.22 38.31
C PHE A 118 -42.87 3.21 38.68
#